data_AF-A0A947KSS6-F1
#
_entry.id   AF-A0A947KSS6-F1
#
_cell.length_a   1.000
_cell.length_b   1.000
_cell.length_c   1.000
_cell.angle_alpha   90.00
_cell.angle_beta   90.00
_cell.angle_gamma   90.00
#
_symmetry.space_group_name_H-M   'P 1'
#
loop_
_entity.id
_entity.type
_entity.pdbx_description
1 polymer ?
#
loop_
_entity_poly.entity_id
_entity_poly.type
_entity_poly.pdbx_seq_one_letter_code
_entity_poly.pdbx_strand_id
1 'polypeptide(L)'
;MIRFVESVGEKAIDAVSSIFEALKFTALCLLHMVQPKSYNSAMRMVLTKQIYFTAVGIIPLFIMMAFLFGSVIIGVVIVLATQYNLQSEIGSIIVTFVIDEFSPFFTALLISLRSGTAINTEIAVMNVNKELNTLKEYKIDLIDYLFLPRIISGIISVTSLSILFAIIMLTSGYIFTLFYMNMDLHTYKNLLIAAIEVKDLLVLLLKSIAFGFVAMLIPIYSGLKTANAYTAIPISVLNGMVKLFIAIFFIEVFSLLLQSI
;
A
#
# COMPACT_ATOMS: atom_id res chain seq x y z
N MET A 1 -3.65 -10.82 -42.23
CA MET A 1 -2.32 -10.71 -41.60
C MET A 1 -1.95 -9.26 -41.30
N ILE A 2 -2.04 -8.33 -42.26
CA ILE A 2 -1.72 -6.89 -42.06
C ILE A 2 -2.56 -6.24 -40.94
N ARG A 3 -3.89 -6.42 -40.93
CA ARG A 3 -4.76 -5.90 -39.85
C ARG A 3 -4.45 -6.44 -38.45
N PHE A 4 -3.91 -7.66 -38.36
CA PHE A 4 -3.51 -8.23 -37.08
C PHE A 4 -2.25 -7.53 -36.55
N VAL A 5 -1.24 -7.37 -37.42
CA VAL A 5 0.00 -6.63 -37.13
C VAL A 5 -0.29 -5.18 -36.78
N GLU A 6 -1.21 -4.52 -37.50
CA GLU A 6 -1.63 -3.15 -37.23
C GLU A 6 -2.32 -3.02 -35.86
N SER A 7 -3.25 -3.94 -35.53
CA SER A 7 -3.91 -3.91 -34.21
C SER A 7 -2.96 -4.18 -33.04
N VAL A 8 -1.93 -5.02 -33.26
CA VAL A 8 -0.89 -5.27 -32.26
C VAL A 8 0.03 -4.06 -32.14
N GLY A 9 0.37 -3.42 -33.25
CA GLY A 9 1.17 -2.19 -33.30
C GLY A 9 0.49 -1.03 -32.58
N GLU A 10 -0.78 -0.78 -32.87
CA GLU A 10 -1.57 0.29 -32.23
C GLU A 10 -1.67 0.08 -30.71
N LYS A 11 -2.00 -1.14 -30.27
CA LYS A 11 -2.02 -1.50 -28.84
C LYS A 11 -0.66 -1.34 -28.16
N ALA A 12 0.42 -1.70 -28.85
CA ALA A 12 1.77 -1.55 -28.31
C ALA A 12 2.15 -0.08 -28.14
N ILE A 13 1.84 0.77 -29.14
CA ILE A 13 2.10 2.21 -29.10
C ILE A 13 1.27 2.87 -27.98
N ASP A 14 -0.01 2.52 -27.87
CA ASP A 14 -0.89 3.05 -26.82
C ASP A 14 -0.44 2.65 -25.41
N ALA A 15 0.05 1.41 -25.25
CA ALA A 15 0.61 0.93 -24.00
C ALA A 15 1.86 1.73 -23.60
N VAL A 16 2.79 1.93 -24.54
CA VAL A 16 4.01 2.71 -24.31
C VAL A 16 3.68 4.16 -23.97
N SER A 17 2.78 4.80 -24.73
CA SER A 17 2.32 6.17 -24.46
C SER A 17 1.70 6.29 -23.07
N SER A 18 0.84 5.34 -22.70
CA SER A 18 0.20 5.31 -21.39
C SER A 18 1.21 5.21 -20.23
N ILE A 19 2.29 4.44 -20.41
CA ILE A 19 3.36 4.32 -19.42
C ILE A 19 4.11 5.65 -19.28
N PHE A 20 4.47 6.30 -20.40
CA PHE A 20 5.15 7.60 -20.36
C PHE A 20 4.30 8.68 -19.68
N GLU A 21 3.00 8.73 -19.94
CA GLU A 21 2.09 9.65 -19.26
C GLU A 21 2.00 9.37 -17.76
N ALA A 22 1.95 8.10 -17.36
CA ALA A 22 1.95 7.71 -15.95
C ALA A 22 3.26 8.10 -15.26
N LEU A 23 4.40 7.89 -15.92
CA LEU A 23 5.72 8.30 -15.43
C LEU A 23 5.81 9.82 -15.28
N LYS A 24 5.33 10.58 -16.26
CA LYS A 24 5.29 12.06 -16.19
C LYS A 24 4.42 12.53 -15.03
N PHE A 25 3.24 11.94 -14.84
CA PHE A 25 2.37 12.25 -13.71
C PHE A 25 3.04 11.95 -12.37
N THR A 26 3.68 10.77 -12.26
CA THR A 26 4.44 10.35 -11.09
C THR A 26 5.56 11.34 -10.76
N ALA A 27 6.38 11.69 -11.75
CA ALA A 27 7.48 12.64 -11.60
C ALA A 27 6.98 14.02 -11.16
N LEU A 28 5.87 14.49 -11.74
CA LEU A 28 5.29 15.78 -11.39
C LEU A 28 4.79 15.80 -9.94
N CYS A 29 4.12 14.73 -9.48
CA CYS A 29 3.71 14.59 -8.09
C CYS A 29 4.91 14.56 -7.14
N LEU A 30 5.97 13.81 -7.47
CA LEU A 30 7.20 13.77 -6.67
C LEU A 30 7.88 15.14 -6.57
N LEU A 31 7.93 15.89 -7.67
CA LEU A 31 8.52 17.23 -7.67
C LEU A 31 7.74 18.19 -6.77
N HIS A 32 6.40 18.19 -6.82
CA HIS A 32 5.59 19.05 -5.95
C HIS A 32 5.68 18.60 -4.47
N MET A 33 5.84 17.31 -4.21
CA MET A 33 6.00 16.79 -2.85
C MET A 33 7.25 17.36 -2.14
N VAL A 34 8.30 17.69 -2.90
CA VAL A 34 9.53 18.29 -2.34
C VAL A 34 9.41 19.82 -2.20
N GLN A 35 8.47 20.46 -2.89
CA GLN A 35 8.33 21.92 -2.89
C GLN A 35 7.61 22.42 -1.62
N PRO A 36 8.24 23.28 -0.79
CA PRO A 36 7.61 23.78 0.43
C PRO A 36 6.34 24.59 0.18
N LYS A 37 6.23 25.24 -1.00
CA LYS A 37 5.09 26.07 -1.39
C LYS A 37 3.79 25.27 -1.58
N SER A 38 3.89 23.97 -1.81
CA SER A 38 2.72 23.09 -1.96
C SER A 38 1.98 22.86 -0.63
N TYR A 39 2.63 23.08 0.52
CA TYR A 39 2.09 22.81 1.85
C TYR A 39 1.28 23.97 2.46
N ASN A 40 0.39 24.55 1.67
CA ASN A 40 -0.52 25.62 2.06
C ASN A 40 -1.57 25.17 3.09
N SER A 41 -2.22 26.13 3.77
CA SER A 41 -3.23 25.82 4.81
C SER A 41 -4.37 24.95 4.30
N ALA A 42 -4.81 25.15 3.05
CA ALA A 42 -5.85 24.34 2.42
C ALA A 42 -5.39 22.88 2.25
N MET A 43 -4.18 22.65 1.75
CA MET A 43 -3.59 21.32 1.59
C MET A 43 -3.51 20.59 2.93
N ARG A 44 -3.04 21.27 4.00
CA ARG A 44 -2.94 20.68 5.34
C ARG A 44 -4.30 20.25 5.89
N MET A 45 -5.35 21.03 5.66
CA MET A 45 -6.71 20.68 6.07
C MET A 45 -7.23 19.45 5.34
N VAL A 46 -6.94 19.31 4.03
CA VAL A 46 -7.32 18.11 3.27
C VAL A 46 -6.50 16.90 3.74
N LEU A 47 -5.20 17.08 3.97
CA LEU A 47 -4.30 16.03 4.45
C LEU A 47 -4.77 15.41 5.76
N THR A 48 -5.15 16.21 6.76
CA THR A 48 -5.61 15.68 8.06
C THR A 48 -6.89 14.86 7.92
N LYS A 49 -7.84 15.32 7.09
CA LYS A 49 -9.07 14.57 6.78
C LYS A 49 -8.76 13.25 6.08
N GLN A 50 -7.82 13.25 5.13
CA GLN A 50 -7.42 12.05 4.40
C GLN A 50 -6.68 11.04 5.29
N ILE A 51 -5.81 11.49 6.21
CA ILE A 51 -5.17 10.64 7.22
C ILE A 51 -6.23 10.03 8.15
N TYR A 52 -7.20 10.82 8.62
CA TYR A 52 -8.28 10.30 9.46
C TYR A 52 -9.10 9.24 8.73
N PHE A 53 -9.51 9.49 7.49
CA PHE A 53 -10.27 8.54 6.68
C PHE A 53 -9.49 7.25 6.39
N THR A 54 -8.20 7.37 6.03
CA THR A 54 -7.37 6.26 5.56
C THR A 54 -6.75 5.45 6.69
N ALA A 55 -6.20 6.10 7.73
CA ALA A 55 -5.58 5.41 8.86
C ALA A 55 -6.60 5.13 9.96
N VAL A 56 -7.23 6.18 10.52
CA VAL A 56 -8.00 6.05 11.76
C VAL A 56 -9.31 5.28 11.54
N GLY A 57 -10.01 5.57 10.44
CA GLY A 57 -11.31 4.96 10.13
C GLY A 57 -11.27 3.45 9.86
N ILE A 58 -10.10 2.85 9.64
CA ILE A 58 -9.93 1.41 9.36
C ILE A 58 -9.34 0.63 10.54
N ILE A 59 -8.89 1.30 11.62
CA ILE A 59 -8.20 0.67 12.76
C ILE A 59 -8.95 -0.57 13.30
N PRO A 60 -10.27 -0.54 13.58
CA PRO A 60 -10.96 -1.71 14.15
C PRO A 60 -10.89 -2.95 13.24
N LEU A 61 -11.06 -2.75 11.93
CA LEU A 61 -10.93 -3.82 10.94
C LEU A 61 -9.48 -4.34 10.90
N PHE A 62 -8.51 -3.43 10.94
CA PHE A 62 -7.09 -3.77 10.93
C PHE A 62 -6.66 -4.61 12.13
N ILE A 63 -7.07 -4.23 13.34
CA ILE A 63 -6.78 -4.98 14.57
C ILE A 63 -7.33 -6.40 14.48
N MET A 64 -8.58 -6.53 14.05
CA MET A 64 -9.24 -7.83 13.90
C MET A 64 -8.49 -8.70 12.87
N MET A 65 -8.16 -8.15 11.71
CA MET A 65 -7.45 -8.89 10.66
C MET A 65 -6.04 -9.27 11.11
N ALA A 66 -5.26 -8.36 11.68
CA ALA A 66 -3.91 -8.64 12.17
C ALA A 66 -3.90 -9.77 13.21
N PHE A 67 -4.87 -9.77 14.13
CA PHE A 67 -5.01 -10.83 15.13
C PHE A 67 -5.35 -12.18 14.49
N LEU A 68 -6.30 -12.22 13.55
CA LEU A 68 -6.67 -13.45 12.85
C LEU A 68 -5.49 -14.00 12.03
N PHE A 69 -4.83 -13.15 11.24
CA PHE A 69 -3.68 -13.56 10.44
C PHE A 69 -2.50 -14.02 11.30
N GLY A 70 -2.21 -13.34 12.40
CA GLY A 70 -1.12 -13.78 13.28
C GLY A 70 -1.43 -15.11 13.94
N SER A 71 -2.67 -15.33 14.41
CA SER A 71 -3.05 -16.63 15.00
C SER A 71 -2.91 -17.80 14.00
N VAL A 72 -3.28 -17.60 12.74
CA VAL A 72 -3.21 -18.63 11.70
C VAL A 72 -1.78 -18.80 11.18
N ILE A 73 -1.16 -17.71 10.71
CA ILE A 73 0.12 -17.80 10.01
C ILE A 73 1.27 -18.14 10.95
N ILE A 74 1.37 -17.46 12.10
CA ILE A 74 2.44 -17.76 13.06
C ILE A 74 2.25 -19.18 13.60
N GLY A 75 1.00 -19.61 13.81
CA GLY A 75 0.71 -20.99 14.19
C GLY A 75 1.22 -22.01 13.18
N VAL A 76 0.96 -21.79 11.89
CA VAL A 76 1.49 -22.64 10.81
C VAL A 76 3.02 -22.64 10.80
N VAL A 77 3.66 -21.47 10.94
CA VAL A 77 5.13 -21.35 10.97
C VAL A 77 5.73 -22.15 12.12
N ILE A 78 5.16 -22.05 13.32
CA ILE A 78 5.64 -22.77 14.52
C ILE A 78 5.53 -24.29 14.35
N VAL A 79 4.39 -24.77 13.83
CA VAL A 79 4.16 -26.21 13.60
C VAL A 79 5.18 -26.73 12.59
N LEU A 80 5.38 -26.03 11.47
CA LEU A 80 6.36 -26.42 10.46
C LEU A 80 7.79 -26.39 11.00
N ALA A 81 8.19 -25.32 11.70
CA ALA A 81 9.53 -25.21 12.27
C ALA A 81 9.81 -26.33 13.28
N THR A 82 8.81 -26.71 14.09
CA THR A 82 8.93 -27.84 15.02
C THR A 82 9.06 -29.18 14.27
N GLN A 83 8.26 -29.38 13.22
CA GLN A 83 8.30 -30.61 12.41
C GLN A 83 9.66 -30.82 11.70
N TYR A 84 10.31 -29.73 11.27
CA TYR A 84 11.62 -29.77 10.61
C TYR A 84 12.81 -29.56 11.56
N ASN A 85 12.61 -29.58 12.89
CA ASN A 85 13.64 -29.37 13.90
C ASN A 85 14.38 -28.02 13.81
N LEU A 86 13.70 -26.97 13.35
CA LEU A 86 14.21 -25.59 13.21
C LEU A 86 13.84 -24.71 14.42
N GLN A 87 13.78 -25.28 15.61
CA GLN A 87 13.28 -24.59 16.80
C GLN A 87 14.14 -23.38 17.20
N SER A 88 15.45 -23.42 16.96
CA SER A 88 16.36 -22.29 17.22
C SER A 88 16.09 -21.09 16.31
N GLU A 89 15.58 -21.32 15.10
CA GLU A 89 15.40 -20.29 14.07
C GLU A 89 13.99 -19.71 14.03
N ILE A 90 13.07 -20.21 14.88
CA ILE A 90 11.65 -19.78 14.88
C ILE A 90 11.53 -18.25 14.98
N GLY A 91 12.35 -17.62 15.83
CA GLY A 91 12.32 -16.17 16.01
C GLY A 91 12.66 -15.41 14.75
N SER A 92 13.78 -15.76 14.12
CA SER A 92 14.22 -15.16 12.86
C SER A 92 13.19 -15.38 11.75
N ILE A 93 12.68 -16.60 11.59
CA ILE A 93 11.67 -16.91 10.58
C ILE A 93 10.40 -16.06 10.77
N ILE A 94 9.89 -15.96 12.00
CA ILE A 94 8.70 -15.16 12.30
C ILE A 94 8.97 -13.68 12.04
N VAL A 95 10.09 -13.15 12.54
CA VAL A 95 10.43 -11.73 12.41
C VAL A 95 10.60 -11.33 10.96
N THR A 96 11.46 -12.01 10.21
CA THR A 96 11.70 -11.74 8.78
C THR A 96 10.40 -11.86 7.99
N PHE A 97 9.61 -12.92 8.20
CA PHE A 97 8.36 -13.07 7.46
C PHE A 97 7.32 -11.99 7.82
N VAL A 98 7.12 -11.69 9.11
CA VAL A 98 6.06 -10.78 9.56
C VAL A 98 6.43 -9.33 9.31
N ILE A 99 7.65 -8.91 9.70
CA ILE A 99 8.10 -7.52 9.63
C ILE A 99 8.45 -7.15 8.19
N ASP A 100 9.24 -7.98 7.49
CA ASP A 100 9.79 -7.56 6.19
C ASP A 100 8.79 -7.74 5.06
N GLU A 101 7.97 -8.79 5.12
CA GLU A 101 7.13 -9.19 3.99
C GLU A 101 5.64 -8.99 4.31
N PHE A 102 5.10 -9.76 5.24
CA PHE A 102 3.65 -9.92 5.37
C PHE A 102 2.95 -8.65 5.83
N SER A 103 3.47 -7.98 6.85
CA SER A 103 2.84 -6.78 7.43
C SER A 103 2.70 -5.62 6.44
N PRO A 104 3.79 -5.13 5.80
CA PRO A 104 3.68 -4.01 4.86
C PRO A 104 2.85 -4.37 3.62
N PHE A 105 3.01 -5.58 3.09
CA PHE A 105 2.25 -6.07 1.94
C PHE A 105 0.74 -6.13 2.23
N PHE A 106 0.36 -6.78 3.33
CA PHE A 106 -1.05 -6.96 3.67
C PHE A 106 -1.72 -5.63 4.02
N THR A 107 -0.99 -4.74 4.70
CA THR A 107 -1.45 -3.39 5.00
C THR A 107 -1.77 -2.61 3.72
N ALA A 108 -0.87 -2.68 2.73
CA ALA A 108 -1.05 -2.04 1.44
C ALA A 108 -2.28 -2.58 0.69
N LEU A 109 -2.51 -3.89 0.72
CA LEU A 109 -3.69 -4.51 0.11
C LEU A 109 -5.00 -4.02 0.73
N LEU A 110 -5.09 -3.98 2.06
CA LEU A 110 -6.30 -3.52 2.76
C LEU A 110 -6.60 -2.03 2.48
N ILE A 111 -5.57 -1.18 2.50
CA ILE A 111 -5.72 0.25 2.20
C ILE A 111 -6.12 0.46 0.73
N SER A 112 -5.53 -0.32 -0.19
CA SER A 112 -5.90 -0.28 -1.61
C SER A 112 -7.36 -0.65 -1.82
N LEU A 113 -7.84 -1.69 -1.14
CA LEU A 113 -9.22 -2.17 -1.25
C LEU A 113 -10.24 -1.16 -0.72
N ARG A 114 -9.96 -0.50 0.42
CA ARG A 114 -10.91 0.45 1.03
C ARG A 114 -10.71 1.87 0.54
N SER A 115 -9.53 2.44 0.78
CA SER A 115 -9.24 3.85 0.51
C SER A 115 -8.86 4.07 -0.95
N GLY A 116 -8.10 3.15 -1.55
CA GLY A 116 -7.75 3.24 -2.98
C GLY A 116 -8.98 3.23 -3.87
N THR A 117 -9.93 2.32 -3.66
CA THR A 117 -11.20 2.29 -4.42
C THR A 117 -12.04 3.54 -4.21
N ALA A 118 -12.17 4.01 -2.96
CA ALA A 118 -12.92 5.22 -2.62
C ALA A 118 -12.30 6.46 -3.29
N ILE A 119 -10.98 6.61 -3.24
CA ILE A 119 -10.26 7.72 -3.85
C ILE A 119 -10.35 7.67 -5.38
N ASN A 120 -10.20 6.48 -5.99
CA ASN A 120 -10.40 6.35 -7.44
C ASN A 120 -11.81 6.81 -7.84
N THR A 121 -12.83 6.31 -7.13
CA THR A 121 -14.23 6.65 -7.36
C THR A 121 -14.47 8.16 -7.23
N GLU A 122 -13.95 8.78 -6.17
CA GLU A 122 -14.10 10.21 -5.94
C GLU A 122 -13.47 11.03 -7.07
N ILE A 123 -12.24 10.72 -7.47
CA ILE A 123 -11.58 11.42 -8.59
C ILE A 123 -12.32 11.18 -9.91
N ALA A 124 -12.80 9.96 -10.16
CA ALA A 124 -13.58 9.63 -11.35
C ALA A 124 -14.92 10.41 -11.39
N VAL A 125 -15.61 10.53 -10.27
CA VAL A 125 -16.83 11.34 -10.14
C VAL A 125 -16.53 12.81 -10.40
N MET A 126 -15.49 13.36 -9.77
CA MET A 126 -15.07 14.76 -10.00
C MET A 126 -14.70 15.01 -11.47
N ASN A 127 -14.11 14.02 -12.15
CA ASN A 127 -13.75 14.12 -13.56
C ASN A 127 -15.01 14.15 -14.44
N VAL A 128 -15.95 13.21 -14.25
CA VAL A 128 -17.20 13.14 -15.02
C VAL A 128 -18.07 14.39 -14.78
N ASN A 129 -18.10 14.91 -13.56
CA ASN A 129 -18.81 16.15 -13.21
C ASN A 129 -18.08 17.43 -13.64
N LYS A 130 -16.89 17.33 -14.26
CA LYS A 130 -16.03 18.45 -14.67
C LYS A 130 -15.53 19.35 -13.53
N GLU A 131 -15.64 18.93 -12.28
CA GLU A 131 -15.18 19.67 -11.10
C GLU A 131 -13.66 19.93 -11.16
N LEU A 132 -12.90 18.99 -11.72
CA LEU A 132 -11.45 19.15 -11.93
C LEU A 132 -11.11 20.30 -12.90
N ASN A 133 -11.94 20.51 -13.92
CA ASN A 133 -11.75 21.62 -14.87
C ASN A 133 -12.13 22.94 -14.22
N THR A 134 -13.22 22.96 -13.46
CA THR A 134 -13.63 24.12 -12.67
C THR A 134 -12.51 24.59 -11.73
N LEU A 135 -11.85 23.68 -11.02
CA LEU A 135 -10.71 24.03 -10.16
C LEU A 135 -9.54 24.68 -10.94
N LYS A 136 -9.24 24.16 -12.15
CA LYS A 136 -8.22 24.76 -13.02
C LYS A 136 -8.62 26.16 -13.50
N GLU A 137 -9.90 26.39 -13.81
CA GLU A 137 -10.41 27.72 -14.19
C GLU A 137 -10.26 28.73 -13.05
N TYR A 138 -10.45 28.29 -11.80
CA TYR A 138 -10.16 29.07 -10.60
C TYR A 138 -8.65 29.21 -10.28
N LYS A 139 -7.76 28.75 -11.15
CA LYS A 139 -6.29 28.76 -10.98
C LYS A 139 -5.83 28.03 -9.72
N ILE A 140 -6.59 27.02 -9.29
CA ILE A 140 -6.21 26.14 -8.18
C ILE A 140 -5.40 24.98 -8.77
N ASP A 141 -4.18 24.79 -8.28
CA ASP A 141 -3.36 23.64 -8.67
C ASP A 141 -3.96 22.34 -8.09
N LEU A 142 -4.35 21.44 -8.99
CA LEU A 142 -4.93 20.14 -8.62
C LEU A 142 -3.93 19.24 -7.89
N ILE A 143 -2.65 19.31 -8.22
CA ILE A 143 -1.63 18.48 -7.59
C ILE A 143 -1.51 18.86 -6.12
N ASP A 144 -1.35 20.15 -5.84
CA ASP A 144 -1.20 20.65 -4.46
C ASP A 144 -2.46 20.49 -3.63
N TYR A 145 -3.62 20.79 -4.22
CA TYR A 145 -4.88 20.82 -3.47
C TYR A 145 -5.52 19.44 -3.31
N LEU A 146 -5.45 18.58 -4.34
CA LEU A 146 -6.24 17.35 -4.39
C LEU A 146 -5.38 16.08 -4.35
N PHE A 147 -4.27 16.01 -5.10
CA PHE A 147 -3.50 14.78 -5.25
C PHE A 147 -2.46 14.57 -4.14
N LEU A 148 -1.63 15.58 -3.88
CA LEU A 148 -0.59 15.52 -2.85
C LEU A 148 -1.10 15.16 -1.46
N PRO A 149 -2.16 15.79 -0.91
CA PRO A 149 -2.64 15.42 0.42
C PRO A 149 -3.11 13.96 0.48
N ARG A 150 -3.67 13.41 -0.61
CA ARG A 150 -4.05 12.00 -0.67
C ARG A 150 -2.81 11.10 -0.72
N ILE A 151 -1.84 11.41 -1.58
CA ILE A 151 -0.60 10.63 -1.71
C ILE A 151 0.17 10.58 -0.38
N ILE A 152 0.37 11.74 0.25
CA ILE A 152 1.07 11.85 1.54
C ILE A 152 0.28 11.13 2.64
N SER A 153 -1.06 11.24 2.62
CA SER A 153 -1.88 10.48 3.57
C SER A 153 -1.68 8.97 3.41
N GLY A 154 -1.58 8.45 2.18
CA GLY A 154 -1.32 7.04 1.92
C GLY A 154 0.02 6.56 2.46
N ILE A 155 1.09 7.34 2.23
CA ILE A 155 2.42 7.04 2.78
C ILE A 155 2.38 6.96 4.30
N ILE A 156 1.82 7.98 4.96
CA ILE A 156 1.73 8.03 6.42
C ILE A 156 0.85 6.89 6.95
N SER A 157 -0.31 6.66 6.33
CA SER A 157 -1.27 5.64 6.75
C SER A 157 -0.73 4.23 6.58
N VAL A 158 -0.15 3.88 5.42
CA VAL A 158 0.43 2.54 5.21
C VAL A 158 1.59 2.31 6.16
N THR A 159 2.49 3.28 6.34
CA THR A 159 3.64 3.11 7.24
C THR A 159 3.22 2.91 8.69
N SER A 160 2.34 3.77 9.20
CA SER A 160 1.86 3.66 10.59
C SER A 160 1.04 2.37 10.82
N LEU A 161 0.16 2.01 9.88
CA LEU A 161 -0.66 0.80 10.00
C LEU A 161 0.17 -0.48 9.83
N SER A 162 1.25 -0.47 9.05
CA SER A 162 2.14 -1.65 8.92
C SER A 162 2.89 -1.93 10.22
N ILE A 163 3.32 -0.88 10.94
CA ILE A 163 3.94 -1.04 12.26
C ILE A 163 2.92 -1.62 13.25
N LEU A 164 1.70 -1.06 13.26
CA LEU A 164 0.62 -1.55 14.12
C LEU A 164 0.22 -2.98 13.80
N PHE A 165 0.13 -3.34 12.52
CA PHE A 165 -0.22 -4.68 12.06
C PHE A 165 0.83 -5.69 12.51
N ALA A 166 2.13 -5.41 12.36
CA ALA A 166 3.21 -6.27 12.82
C ALA A 166 3.14 -6.51 14.35
N ILE A 167 2.93 -5.47 15.15
CA ILE A 167 2.82 -5.60 16.62
C ILE A 167 1.65 -6.51 17.01
N ILE A 168 0.48 -6.31 16.42
CA ILE A 168 -0.71 -7.10 16.74
C ILE A 168 -0.55 -8.55 16.25
N MET A 169 0.03 -8.73 15.07
CA MET A 169 0.28 -10.04 14.51
C MET A 169 1.24 -10.83 15.42
N LEU A 170 2.39 -10.26 15.80
CA LEU A 170 3.37 -10.90 16.69
C LEU A 170 2.79 -11.20 18.09
N THR A 171 1.97 -10.31 18.64
CA THR A 171 1.31 -10.53 19.94
C THR A 171 0.24 -11.62 19.87
N SER A 172 -0.50 -11.75 18.76
CA SER A 172 -1.43 -12.86 18.57
C SER A 172 -0.71 -14.21 18.41
N GLY A 173 0.48 -14.22 17.80
CA GLY A 173 1.33 -15.42 17.69
C GLY A 173 1.76 -16.00 19.03
N TYR A 174 1.95 -15.15 20.05
CA TYR A 174 2.26 -15.59 21.42
C TYR A 174 1.20 -16.56 21.96
N ILE A 175 -0.08 -16.27 21.73
CA ILE A 175 -1.19 -17.11 22.20
C ILE A 175 -1.01 -18.54 21.66
N PHE A 176 -0.60 -18.68 20.40
CA PHE A 176 -0.34 -19.99 19.81
C PHE A 176 0.88 -20.69 20.42
N THR A 177 1.99 -19.97 20.63
CA THR A 177 3.19 -20.54 21.27
C THR A 177 2.93 -21.07 22.67
N LEU A 178 2.03 -20.40 23.41
CA LEU A 178 1.65 -20.80 24.75
C LEU A 178 0.91 -22.14 24.75
N PHE A 179 0.02 -22.39 23.78
CA PHE A 179 -0.71 -23.67 23.70
C PHE A 179 0.10 -24.80 23.09
N TYR A 180 0.96 -24.51 22.09
CA TYR A 180 1.66 -25.57 21.33
C TYR A 180 3.01 -25.95 21.94
N MET A 181 3.79 -24.97 22.44
CA MET A 181 5.14 -25.18 22.95
C MET A 181 5.25 -25.02 24.47
N ASN A 182 4.18 -24.60 25.15
CA ASN A 182 4.21 -24.19 26.57
C ASN A 182 5.29 -23.14 26.85
N MET A 183 5.59 -22.27 25.88
CA MET A 183 6.60 -21.23 26.02
C MET A 183 6.03 -20.04 26.81
N ASP A 184 6.78 -19.56 27.78
CA ASP A 184 6.41 -18.40 28.58
C ASP A 184 6.65 -17.08 27.82
N LEU A 185 5.95 -16.02 28.25
CA LEU A 185 6.02 -14.70 27.61
C LEU A 185 7.44 -14.13 27.59
N HIS A 186 8.23 -14.37 28.64
CA HIS A 186 9.57 -13.81 28.75
C HIS A 186 10.50 -14.45 27.73
N THR A 187 10.45 -15.78 27.59
CA THR A 187 11.20 -16.50 26.55
C THR A 187 10.77 -16.09 25.14
N TYR A 188 9.47 -16.04 24.85
CA TYR A 188 8.97 -15.62 23.52
C TYR A 188 9.44 -14.21 23.15
N LYS A 189 9.31 -13.26 24.09
CA LYS A 189 9.73 -11.88 23.88
C LYS A 189 11.23 -11.79 23.62
N ASN A 190 12.06 -12.49 24.40
CA ASN A 190 13.51 -12.48 24.21
C ASN A 190 13.92 -13.09 22.87
N LEU A 191 13.25 -14.17 22.47
CA LEU A 191 13.45 -14.82 21.19
C LEU A 191 13.13 -13.88 20.02
N LEU A 192 12.02 -13.12 20.09
CA LEU A 192 11.71 -12.12 19.07
C LEU A 192 12.67 -10.93 19.07
N ILE A 193 12.98 -10.37 20.24
CA ILE A 193 13.87 -9.20 20.34
C ILE A 193 15.28 -9.53 19.86
N ALA A 194 15.78 -10.74 20.17
CA ALA A 194 17.07 -11.20 19.68
C ALA A 194 17.10 -11.40 18.17
N ALA A 195 15.96 -11.64 17.54
CA ALA A 195 15.82 -11.85 16.10
C ALA A 195 15.60 -10.57 15.30
N ILE A 196 15.18 -9.46 15.93
CA ILE A 196 14.94 -8.19 15.23
C ILE A 196 16.26 -7.48 14.98
N GLU A 197 16.53 -7.20 13.71
CA GLU A 197 17.63 -6.38 13.27
C GLU A 197 17.19 -4.97 12.85
N VAL A 198 18.13 -4.02 12.83
CA VAL A 198 17.87 -2.66 12.32
C VAL A 198 17.52 -2.70 10.82
N LYS A 199 18.05 -3.69 10.09
CA LYS A 199 17.75 -3.92 8.67
C LYS A 199 16.25 -4.15 8.46
N ASP A 200 15.63 -4.99 9.27
CA ASP A 200 14.20 -5.36 9.16
C ASP A 200 13.31 -4.12 9.31
N LEU A 201 13.64 -3.25 10.27
CA LEU A 201 12.92 -1.99 10.47
C LEU A 201 13.07 -1.04 9.29
N LEU A 202 14.25 -0.97 8.67
CA LEU A 202 14.47 -0.14 7.47
C LEU A 202 13.71 -0.69 6.27
N VAL A 203 13.70 -2.02 6.08
CA VAL A 203 12.95 -2.70 5.03
C VAL A 203 11.46 -2.42 5.18
N LEU A 204 10.90 -2.61 6.38
CA LEU A 204 9.52 -2.30 6.70
C LEU A 204 9.17 -0.85 6.32
N LEU A 205 9.96 0.13 6.78
CA LEU A 205 9.72 1.54 6.52
C LEU A 205 9.76 1.88 5.03
N LEU A 206 10.81 1.45 4.32
CA LEU A 206 10.99 1.75 2.90
C LEU A 206 9.90 1.11 2.03
N LYS A 207 9.55 -0.16 2.30
CA LYS A 207 8.46 -0.86 1.61
C LYS A 207 7.12 -0.16 1.87
N SER A 208 6.79 0.14 3.12
CA SER A 208 5.53 0.80 3.46
C SER A 208 5.39 2.17 2.81
N ILE A 209 6.48 2.93 2.69
CA ILE A 209 6.48 4.22 1.97
C ILE A 209 6.18 4.00 0.48
N ALA A 210 6.87 3.05 -0.17
CA ALA A 210 6.67 2.73 -1.58
C ALA A 210 5.22 2.27 -1.85
N PHE A 211 4.70 1.37 -1.00
CA PHE A 211 3.32 0.91 -1.06
C PHE A 211 2.31 2.02 -0.85
N GLY A 212 2.48 2.86 0.18
CA GLY A 212 1.59 3.99 0.44
C GLY A 212 1.55 5.01 -0.68
N PHE A 213 2.68 5.22 -1.36
CA PHE A 213 2.76 6.07 -2.53
C PHE A 213 1.94 5.50 -3.69
N VAL A 214 2.18 4.25 -4.10
CA VAL A 214 1.45 3.65 -5.24
C VAL A 214 -0.03 3.42 -4.94
N ALA A 215 -0.37 3.08 -3.69
CA ALA A 215 -1.74 2.86 -3.21
C ALA A 215 -2.64 4.09 -3.35
N MET A 216 -2.07 5.28 -3.50
CA MET A 216 -2.82 6.51 -3.75
C MET A 216 -2.61 7.02 -5.17
N LEU A 217 -1.38 6.96 -5.68
CA LEU A 217 -1.04 7.48 -7.00
C LEU A 217 -1.81 6.77 -8.13
N ILE A 218 -1.83 5.43 -8.13
CA ILE A 218 -2.47 4.64 -9.20
C ILE A 218 -3.99 4.86 -9.23
N PRO A 219 -4.70 4.82 -8.08
CA PRO A 219 -6.11 5.17 -8.02
C PRO A 219 -6.43 6.56 -8.53
N ILE A 220 -5.64 7.57 -8.14
CA ILE A 220 -5.82 8.96 -8.60
C ILE A 220 -5.63 9.02 -10.12
N TYR A 221 -4.54 8.46 -10.64
CA TYR A 221 -4.24 8.46 -12.07
C TYR A 221 -5.33 7.75 -12.89
N SER A 222 -5.82 6.61 -12.40
CA SER A 222 -6.92 5.89 -13.05
C SER A 222 -8.21 6.72 -13.04
N GLY A 223 -8.56 7.32 -11.91
CA GLY A 223 -9.72 8.20 -11.79
C GLY A 223 -9.67 9.38 -12.77
N LEU A 224 -8.49 9.98 -12.96
CA LEU A 224 -8.29 11.08 -13.92
C LEU A 224 -8.48 10.67 -15.39
N LYS A 225 -8.20 9.41 -15.73
CA LYS A 225 -8.37 8.86 -17.07
C LYS A 225 -9.77 8.29 -17.33
N THR A 226 -10.71 8.46 -16.40
CA THR A 226 -12.08 7.97 -16.57
C THR A 226 -12.75 8.70 -17.75
N ALA A 227 -13.41 7.95 -18.64
CA ALA A 227 -14.19 8.54 -19.72
C ALA A 227 -15.35 9.39 -19.18
N ASN A 228 -15.82 10.37 -19.96
CA ASN A 228 -16.90 11.30 -19.58
C ASN A 228 -18.29 10.64 -19.57
N ALA A 229 -18.44 9.53 -18.86
CA ALA A 229 -19.69 8.79 -18.70
C ALA A 229 -19.75 8.15 -17.30
N TYR A 230 -20.89 8.25 -16.63
CA TYR A 230 -21.07 7.65 -15.30
C TYR A 230 -20.88 6.12 -15.31
N THR A 231 -21.23 5.45 -16.42
CA THR A 231 -21.01 4.01 -16.62
C THR A 231 -19.53 3.63 -16.69
N ALA A 232 -18.62 4.58 -16.94
CA ALA A 232 -17.18 4.34 -16.98
C ALA A 232 -16.53 4.37 -15.59
N ILE A 233 -17.21 4.89 -14.56
CA ILE A 233 -16.64 5.02 -13.21
C ILE A 233 -16.26 3.65 -12.62
N PRO A 234 -17.16 2.64 -12.57
CA PRO A 234 -16.79 1.33 -12.03
C PRO A 234 -15.68 0.65 -12.84
N ILE A 235 -15.66 0.85 -14.16
CA ILE A 235 -14.64 0.31 -15.07
C ILE A 235 -13.26 0.91 -14.73
N SER A 236 -13.20 2.22 -14.47
CA SER A 236 -11.98 2.89 -14.04
C SER A 236 -11.50 2.41 -12.67
N VAL A 237 -12.42 2.18 -11.73
CA VAL A 237 -12.08 1.63 -10.42
C VAL A 237 -11.46 0.24 -10.56
N LEU A 238 -12.11 -0.67 -11.28
CA LEU A 238 -11.62 -2.03 -11.48
C LEU A 238 -10.25 -2.05 -12.18
N ASN A 239 -10.11 -1.34 -13.30
CA ASN A 239 -8.85 -1.26 -14.03
C ASN A 239 -7.73 -0.63 -13.20
N GLY A 240 -8.04 0.39 -12.41
CA GLY A 240 -7.10 1.03 -11.49
C GLY A 240 -6.64 0.10 -10.39
N MET A 241 -7.56 -0.66 -9.78
CA MET A 241 -7.21 -1.63 -8.73
C MET A 241 -6.37 -2.78 -9.26
N VAL A 242 -6.66 -3.31 -10.44
CA VAL A 242 -5.83 -4.36 -11.06
C VAL A 242 -4.39 -3.86 -11.28
N LYS A 243 -4.22 -2.64 -11.82
CA LYS A 243 -2.90 -2.03 -11.98
C LYS A 243 -2.18 -1.82 -10.65
N LEU A 244 -2.92 -1.43 -9.61
CA LEU A 244 -2.39 -1.25 -8.27
C LEU A 244 -1.91 -2.57 -7.67
N PHE A 245 -2.70 -3.65 -7.78
CA PHE A 245 -2.27 -4.97 -7.32
C PHE A 245 -1.00 -5.43 -8.04
N ILE A 246 -0.94 -5.30 -9.37
CA ILE A 246 0.27 -5.62 -10.14
C ILE A 246 1.47 -4.80 -9.64
N ALA A 247 1.29 -3.50 -9.38
CA ALA A 247 2.35 -2.64 -8.86
C ALA A 247 2.82 -3.04 -7.45
N ILE A 248 1.90 -3.39 -6.54
CA ILE A 248 2.23 -3.88 -5.19
C ILE A 248 3.04 -5.18 -5.29
N PHE A 249 2.61 -6.15 -6.09
CA PHE A 249 3.36 -7.39 -6.29
C PHE A 249 4.72 -7.15 -6.92
N PHE A 250 4.82 -6.23 -7.89
CA PHE A 250 6.11 -5.90 -8.50
C PHE A 250 7.08 -5.27 -7.49
N ILE A 251 6.60 -4.35 -6.64
CA ILE A 251 7.41 -3.77 -5.56
C ILE A 251 7.86 -4.85 -4.59
N GLU A 252 6.98 -5.80 -4.23
CA GLU A 252 7.32 -6.88 -3.31
C GLU A 252 8.40 -7.79 -3.88
N VAL A 253 8.23 -8.26 -5.12
CA VAL A 253 9.24 -9.09 -5.81
C VAL A 253 10.56 -8.35 -5.95
N PHE A 254 10.52 -7.07 -6.35
CA PHE A 254 11.73 -6.27 -6.48
C PHE A 254 12.44 -6.09 -5.13
N SER A 255 11.70 -5.82 -4.06
CA SER A 255 12.28 -5.67 -2.74
C SER A 255 12.86 -6.98 -2.20
N LEU A 256 12.21 -8.12 -2.44
CA LEU A 256 12.73 -9.44 -2.09
C LEU A 256 14.05 -9.75 -2.81
N LEU A 257 14.14 -9.40 -4.09
CA LEU A 257 15.39 -9.54 -4.84
C LEU A 257 16.50 -8.66 -4.28
N LEU A 258 16.18 -7.43 -3.85
CA LEU A 258 17.18 -6.51 -3.30
C LEU A 258 17.69 -6.97 -1.93
N GLN A 259 16.86 -7.63 -1.12
CA GLN A 259 17.26 -8.17 0.17
C GLN A 259 18.14 -9.44 0.07
N SER A 260 18.04 -10.18 -1.04
CA SER A 260 18.77 -11.44 -1.25
C SER A 260 20.18 -11.28 -1.84
N ILE A 261 20.56 -10.04 -2.18
CA ILE A 261 21.89 -9.63 -2.63
C ILE A 261 22.69 -9.09 -1.44
#